data_AF-X1TPE7-F1
#
_entry.id   AF-X1TPE7-F1
#
_cell.length_a   1.000
_cell.length_b   1.000
_cell.length_c   1.000
_cell.angle_alpha   90.00
_cell.angle_beta   90.00
_cell.angle_gamma   90.00
#
_symmetry.space_group_name_H-M   'P 1'
#
loop_
_entity.id
_entity.type
_entity.pdbx_description
1 polymer ?
#
loop_
_entity_poly.entity_id
_entity_poly.type
_entity_poly.pdbx_seq_one_letter_code
_entity_poly.pdbx_strand_id
1 'polypeptide(L)'
;MLNLVDTIADTPNKATRKVFVKSADALTARQGNLEKEKRDVHSRIDTLLSNGKNTEEQLKSIRELINKMKELEGRERVDLRRNLRSQLRRLIKTIYINAEEESFKIMFQSGQIRWIRLKVEGRYRIWDAYPKRIFKGVKPK
;
A
#
# COMPACT_ATOMS: atom_id res chain seq x y z
N MET A 1 45.29 60.86 -3.46
CA MET A 1 44.82 60.47 -2.11
C MET A 1 43.59 59.60 -2.30
N LEU A 2 43.66 58.32 -1.94
CA LEU A 2 42.48 57.45 -1.94
C LEU A 2 41.65 57.79 -0.70
N ASN A 3 40.37 58.13 -0.91
CA ASN A 3 39.39 58.33 0.16
C ASN A 3 39.15 57.00 0.91
N LEU A 4 39.89 56.81 1.99
CA LEU A 4 39.72 55.72 2.94
C LEU A 4 38.30 55.70 3.54
N VAL A 5 37.63 56.85 3.61
CA VAL A 5 36.28 56.99 4.16
C VAL A 5 35.21 56.37 3.25
N ASP A 6 35.31 56.56 1.93
CA ASP A 6 34.37 55.94 0.97
C ASP A 6 34.56 54.42 0.91
N THR A 7 35.80 53.95 1.05
CA THR A 7 36.11 52.52 1.02
C THR A 7 35.60 51.82 2.28
N ILE A 8 35.73 52.46 3.45
CA ILE A 8 35.29 51.90 4.75
C ILE A 8 33.77 51.95 4.89
N ALA A 9 33.09 52.99 4.40
CA ALA A 9 31.62 53.08 4.46
C ALA A 9 30.91 52.02 3.60
N ASP A 10 31.50 51.65 2.45
CA ASP A 10 30.91 50.67 1.53
C ASP A 10 31.13 49.21 1.94
N THR A 11 32.21 48.91 2.68
CA THR A 11 32.55 47.53 3.10
C THR A 11 31.52 46.84 4.00
N PRO A 12 31.07 47.43 5.12
CA PRO A 12 30.05 46.85 5.99
C PRO A 12 28.72 46.66 5.26
N ASN A 13 28.35 47.62 4.42
CA ASN A 13 27.09 47.59 3.67
C ASN A 13 27.11 46.50 2.59
N LYS A 14 28.25 46.32 1.91
CA LYS A 14 28.47 45.25 0.92
C LYS A 14 28.52 43.86 1.55
N ALA A 15 29.13 43.71 2.72
CA ALA A 15 29.14 42.45 3.46
C ALA A 15 27.73 42.07 3.91
N THR A 16 26.99 43.04 4.47
CA THR A 16 25.61 42.85 4.92
C THR A 16 24.68 42.51 3.75
N ARG A 17 24.80 43.19 2.60
CA ARG A 17 24.06 42.83 1.36
C ARG A 17 24.36 41.42 0.89
N LYS A 18 25.62 40.97 0.91
CA LYS A 18 25.97 39.59 0.52
C LYS A 18 25.32 38.55 1.43
N VAL A 19 25.23 38.82 2.73
CA VAL A 19 24.54 37.93 3.68
C VAL A 19 23.04 37.89 3.38
N PHE A 20 22.41 39.04 3.15
CA PHE A 20 20.99 39.09 2.81
C PHE A 20 20.66 38.39 1.49
N VAL A 21 21.47 38.57 0.44
CA VAL A 21 21.30 37.88 -0.84
C VAL A 21 21.41 36.36 -0.67
N LYS A 22 22.43 35.87 0.04
CA LYS A 22 22.55 34.43 0.32
C LYS A 22 21.37 33.87 1.11
N SER A 23 20.88 34.61 2.09
CA SER A 23 19.69 34.22 2.86
C SER A 23 18.43 34.22 2.01
N ALA A 24 18.27 35.21 1.12
CA ALA A 24 17.16 35.25 0.17
C ALA A 24 17.21 34.05 -0.81
N ASP A 25 18.38 33.77 -1.39
CA ASP A 25 18.58 32.63 -2.28
C ASP A 25 18.28 31.30 -1.58
N ALA A 26 18.72 31.15 -0.32
CA ALA A 26 18.43 29.96 0.48
C ALA A 26 16.93 29.81 0.79
N LEU A 27 16.24 30.91 1.07
CA LEU A 27 14.78 30.92 1.29
C LEU A 27 14.03 30.58 -0.01
N THR A 28 14.44 31.12 -1.15
CA THR A 28 13.87 30.79 -2.47
C THR A 28 14.07 29.32 -2.83
N ALA A 29 15.28 28.78 -2.60
CA ALA A 29 15.56 27.36 -2.80
C ALA A 29 14.70 26.47 -1.89
N ARG A 30 14.55 26.87 -0.61
CA ARG A 30 13.69 26.15 0.34
C ARG A 30 12.22 26.21 -0.08
N GLN A 31 11.74 27.35 -0.56
CA GLN A 31 10.38 27.49 -1.09
C GLN A 31 10.17 26.55 -2.29
N GLY A 32 11.11 26.51 -3.23
CA GLY A 32 11.03 25.60 -4.38
C GLY A 32 10.98 24.12 -3.98
N ASN A 33 11.76 23.73 -2.96
CA ASN A 33 11.71 22.38 -2.41
C ASN A 33 10.36 22.06 -1.75
N LEU A 34 9.82 22.98 -0.96
CA LEU A 34 8.50 22.82 -0.32
C LEU A 34 7.38 22.75 -1.35
N GLU A 35 7.44 23.51 -2.44
CA GLU A 35 6.48 23.43 -3.54
C GLU A 35 6.56 22.09 -4.28
N LYS A 36 7.76 21.52 -4.43
CA LYS A 36 7.95 20.17 -4.96
C LYS A 36 7.36 19.11 -4.03
N GLU A 37 7.69 19.16 -2.74
CA GLU A 37 7.13 18.25 -1.75
C GLU A 37 5.60 18.34 -1.69
N LYS A 38 5.04 19.56 -1.75
CA LYS A 38 3.60 19.77 -1.82
C LYS A 38 2.98 19.05 -3.02
N ARG A 39 3.59 19.14 -4.21
CA ARG A 39 3.10 18.46 -5.42
C ARG A 39 3.19 16.94 -5.28
N ASP A 40 4.29 16.42 -4.76
CA ASP A 40 4.48 14.99 -4.55
C ASP A 40 3.46 14.42 -3.55
N VAL A 41 3.18 15.15 -2.47
CA VAL A 41 2.16 14.78 -1.48
C VAL A 41 0.75 14.78 -2.10
N HIS A 42 0.39 15.80 -2.89
CA HIS A 42 -0.90 15.82 -3.59
C HIS A 42 -1.05 14.63 -4.54
N SER A 43 -0.02 14.33 -5.34
CA SER A 43 -0.05 13.17 -6.25
C SER A 43 -0.24 11.84 -5.50
N ARG A 44 0.40 11.69 -4.33
CA ARG A 44 0.20 10.53 -3.45
C ARG A 44 -1.24 10.47 -2.91
N ILE A 45 -1.81 11.60 -2.51
CA ILE A 45 -3.20 11.67 -2.04
C ILE A 45 -4.16 11.23 -3.15
N ASP A 46 -4.01 11.76 -4.37
CA ASP A 46 -4.86 11.41 -5.51
C ASP A 46 -4.78 9.91 -5.83
N THR A 47 -3.57 9.36 -5.79
CA THR A 47 -3.34 7.92 -5.97
C THR A 47 -4.05 7.10 -4.89
N LEU A 48 -3.94 7.51 -3.63
CA LEU A 48 -4.61 6.83 -2.51
C LEU A 48 -6.14 6.91 -2.62
N LEU A 49 -6.69 8.06 -3.02
CA LEU A 49 -8.13 8.25 -3.23
C LEU A 49 -8.66 7.36 -4.36
N SER A 50 -7.94 7.30 -5.49
CA SER A 50 -8.29 6.42 -6.61
C SER A 50 -8.27 4.94 -6.19
N ASN A 51 -7.22 4.53 -5.49
CA ASN A 51 -7.11 3.17 -4.96
C ASN A 51 -8.24 2.85 -3.96
N GLY A 52 -8.64 3.82 -3.14
CA GLY A 52 -9.77 3.69 -2.22
C GLY A 52 -11.09 3.40 -2.95
N LYS A 53 -11.42 4.20 -3.97
CA LYS A 53 -12.62 3.99 -4.81
C LYS A 53 -12.61 2.62 -5.50
N ASN A 54 -11.50 2.25 -6.12
CA ASN A 54 -11.35 0.94 -6.75
C ASN A 54 -11.54 -0.21 -5.77
N THR A 55 -11.01 -0.07 -4.54
CA THR A 55 -11.17 -1.08 -3.48
C THR A 55 -12.64 -1.20 -3.05
N GLU A 56 -13.35 -0.08 -2.92
CA GLU A 56 -14.77 -0.06 -2.55
C GLU A 56 -15.64 -0.76 -3.61
N GLU A 57 -15.41 -0.48 -4.89
CA GLU A 57 -16.11 -1.14 -6.00
C GLU A 57 -15.85 -2.66 -6.02
N GLN A 58 -14.60 -3.07 -5.80
CA GLN A 58 -14.24 -4.49 -5.71
C GLN A 58 -14.94 -5.18 -4.54
N LEU A 59 -14.99 -4.53 -3.37
CA LEU A 59 -15.70 -5.06 -2.20
C LEU A 59 -17.21 -5.17 -2.45
N LYS A 60 -17.81 -4.20 -3.16
CA LYS A 60 -19.21 -4.26 -3.57
C LYS A 60 -19.47 -5.46 -4.49
N SER A 61 -18.65 -5.65 -5.52
CA SER A 61 -18.76 -6.79 -6.43
C SER A 61 -18.64 -8.13 -5.69
N ILE A 62 -17.70 -8.25 -4.75
CA ILE A 62 -17.53 -9.45 -3.91
C ILE A 62 -18.78 -9.71 -3.07
N ARG A 63 -19.38 -8.68 -2.46
CA ARG A 63 -20.64 -8.82 -1.69
C ARG A 63 -21.78 -9.33 -2.56
N GLU A 64 -21.93 -8.79 -3.77
CA GLU A 64 -22.95 -9.22 -4.72
C GLU A 64 -22.77 -10.68 -5.12
N LEU A 65 -21.54 -11.12 -5.39
CA LEU A 65 -21.25 -12.53 -5.68
C LEU A 65 -21.54 -13.45 -4.50
N ILE A 66 -21.20 -13.03 -3.27
CA ILE A 66 -21.51 -13.80 -2.05
C ILE A 66 -23.02 -13.97 -1.89
N ASN A 67 -23.80 -12.92 -2.14
CA ASN A 67 -25.26 -12.98 -2.05
C ASN A 67 -25.84 -13.93 -3.11
N LYS A 68 -25.44 -13.80 -4.38
CA LYS A 68 -25.86 -14.72 -5.45
C LYS A 68 -25.51 -16.18 -5.15
N MET A 69 -24.37 -16.44 -4.51
CA MET A 69 -23.95 -17.79 -4.17
C MET A 69 -24.88 -18.51 -3.19
N LYS A 70 -25.71 -17.78 -2.42
CA LYS A 70 -26.69 -18.39 -1.51
C LYS A 70 -27.87 -19.05 -2.22
N GLU A 71 -28.16 -18.61 -3.43
CA GLU A 71 -29.32 -19.03 -4.22
C GLU A 71 -28.96 -20.08 -5.28
N LEU A 72 -27.66 -20.27 -5.55
CA LEU A 72 -27.19 -21.21 -6.56
C LEU A 72 -26.86 -22.58 -5.96
N GLU A 73 -27.10 -23.63 -6.76
CA GLU A 73 -26.73 -25.01 -6.45
C GLU A 73 -25.87 -25.64 -7.54
N GLY A 74 -25.36 -26.84 -7.26
CA GLY A 74 -24.63 -27.64 -8.25
C GLY A 74 -23.46 -26.92 -8.92
N ARG A 75 -23.40 -26.98 -10.25
CA ARG A 75 -22.27 -26.49 -11.06
C ARG A 75 -22.13 -24.97 -11.02
N GLU A 76 -23.24 -24.24 -11.07
CA GLU A 76 -23.26 -22.77 -11.09
C GLU A 76 -22.67 -22.21 -9.79
N ARG A 77 -22.97 -22.84 -8.65
CA ARG A 77 -22.38 -22.49 -7.36
C ARG A 77 -20.87 -22.71 -7.35
N VAL A 78 -20.39 -23.80 -7.95
CA VAL A 78 -18.95 -24.13 -8.02
C VAL A 78 -18.19 -23.10 -8.87
N ASP A 79 -18.75 -22.74 -10.02
CA ASP A 79 -18.14 -21.75 -10.91
C ASP A 79 -18.15 -20.35 -10.29
N LEU A 80 -19.24 -19.96 -9.61
CA LEU A 80 -19.29 -18.71 -8.87
C LEU A 80 -18.28 -18.68 -7.72
N ARG A 81 -18.12 -19.79 -6.98
CA ARG A 81 -17.11 -19.92 -5.92
C ARG A 81 -15.68 -19.76 -6.46
N ARG A 82 -15.40 -20.27 -7.66
CA ARG A 82 -14.11 -20.06 -8.33
C ARG A 82 -13.88 -18.60 -8.70
N ASN A 83 -14.91 -17.94 -9.25
CA ASN A 83 -14.85 -16.51 -9.56
C ASN A 83 -14.59 -15.68 -8.29
N LEU A 84 -15.39 -15.91 -7.24
CA LEU A 84 -15.23 -15.24 -5.95
C LEU A 84 -13.81 -15.41 -5.37
N ARG A 85 -13.26 -16.63 -5.44
CA ARG A 85 -11.89 -16.90 -4.98
C ARG A 85 -10.84 -16.15 -5.82
N SER A 86 -11.05 -16.03 -7.13
CA SER A 86 -10.19 -15.24 -8.01
C SER A 86 -10.20 -13.76 -7.64
N GLN A 87 -11.40 -13.19 -7.41
CA GLN A 87 -11.55 -11.80 -6.99
C GLN A 87 -10.91 -11.54 -5.61
N LEU A 88 -11.14 -12.42 -4.64
CA LEU A 88 -10.52 -12.32 -3.32
C LEU A 88 -8.99 -12.41 -3.39
N ARG A 89 -8.43 -13.26 -4.26
CA ARG A 89 -6.98 -13.36 -4.46
C ARG A 89 -6.36 -12.05 -4.95
N ARG A 90 -7.08 -11.23 -5.74
CA ARG A 90 -6.56 -9.93 -6.20
C ARG A 90 -6.39 -8.94 -5.05
N LEU A 91 -7.20 -9.05 -4.00
CA LEU A 91 -7.08 -8.20 -2.81
C LEU A 91 -5.94 -8.63 -1.88
N ILE A 92 -5.52 -9.88 -1.97
CA ILE A 92 -4.52 -10.47 -1.08
C ILE A 92 -3.14 -10.33 -1.69
N LYS A 93 -2.22 -9.72 -0.94
CA LYS A 93 -0.80 -9.65 -1.29
C LYS A 93 -0.10 -10.97 -0.95
N THR A 94 -0.25 -11.43 0.29
CA THR A 94 0.40 -12.65 0.78
C THR A 94 -0.46 -13.35 1.81
N ILE A 95 -0.44 -14.68 1.81
CA ILE A 95 -0.99 -15.52 2.89
C ILE A 95 0.18 -16.27 3.52
N TYR A 96 0.38 -16.07 4.83
CA TYR A 96 1.31 -16.88 5.62
C TYR A 96 0.50 -17.88 6.43
N ILE A 97 0.89 -19.14 6.37
CA ILE A 97 0.24 -20.22 7.10
C ILE A 97 1.20 -20.68 8.18
N ASN A 98 0.76 -20.65 9.44
CA ASN A 98 1.45 -21.26 10.56
C ASN A 98 0.73 -22.56 10.92
N ALA A 99 1.34 -23.69 10.57
CA ALA A 99 0.76 -25.01 10.79
C ALA A 99 0.77 -25.42 12.26
N GLU A 100 1.74 -24.96 13.06
CA GLU A 100 1.87 -25.30 14.47
C GLU A 100 0.84 -24.57 15.33
N GLU A 101 0.54 -23.32 14.99
CA GLU A 101 -0.41 -22.48 15.71
C GLU A 101 -1.84 -22.56 15.15
N GLU A 102 -2.09 -23.46 14.19
CA GLU A 102 -3.35 -23.57 13.44
C GLU A 102 -3.89 -22.19 13.01
N SER A 103 -3.01 -21.35 12.48
CA SER A 103 -3.35 -19.97 12.18
C SER A 103 -2.85 -19.56 10.81
N PHE A 104 -3.49 -18.55 10.25
CA PHE A 104 -2.99 -17.92 9.04
C PHE A 104 -3.12 -16.40 9.13
N LYS A 105 -2.13 -15.76 8.54
CA LYS A 105 -2.01 -14.31 8.43
C LYS A 105 -2.23 -13.93 6.98
N ILE A 106 -3.24 -13.10 6.72
CA ILE A 106 -3.49 -12.52 5.41
C ILE A 106 -2.96 -11.08 5.42
N MET A 107 -2.10 -10.76 4.47
CA MET A 107 -1.69 -9.40 4.15
C MET A 107 -2.43 -8.96 2.88
N PHE A 108 -3.18 -7.87 2.96
CA PHE A 108 -3.90 -7.30 1.83
C PHE A 108 -3.03 -6.30 1.07
N GLN A 109 -3.37 -6.06 -0.19
CA GLN A 109 -2.70 -5.03 -0.99
C GLN A 109 -2.84 -3.62 -0.40
N SER A 110 -3.90 -3.37 0.38
CA SER A 110 -4.11 -2.14 1.14
C SER A 110 -3.11 -1.94 2.31
N GLY A 111 -2.28 -2.94 2.61
CA GLY A 111 -1.40 -2.94 3.79
C GLY A 111 -2.06 -3.46 5.07
N GLN A 112 -3.37 -3.70 5.06
CA GLN A 112 -4.08 -4.30 6.18
C GLN A 112 -3.59 -5.74 6.43
N ILE A 113 -3.45 -6.10 7.70
CA ILE A 113 -3.10 -7.46 8.12
C ILE A 113 -4.27 -8.03 8.93
N ARG A 114 -4.67 -9.26 8.62
CA ARG A 114 -5.64 -10.02 9.39
C ARG A 114 -5.03 -11.33 9.86
N TRP A 115 -5.12 -11.56 11.16
CA TRP A 115 -4.80 -12.84 11.79
C TRP A 115 -6.09 -13.62 11.96
N ILE A 116 -6.10 -14.84 11.47
CA ILE A 116 -7.22 -15.75 11.62
C ILE A 116 -6.68 -16.99 12.30
N ARG A 117 -7.10 -17.20 13.54
CA ARG A 117 -6.92 -18.48 14.23
C ARG A 117 -8.00 -19.42 13.75
N LEU A 118 -7.62 -20.60 13.32
CA LEU A 118 -8.56 -21.68 13.06
C LEU A 118 -9.00 -22.17 14.45
N LYS A 119 -10.14 -21.67 14.96
CA LYS A 119 -10.82 -22.37 16.06
C LYS A 119 -11.39 -23.63 15.46
N VAL A 120 -10.74 -24.77 15.64
CA VAL A 120 -11.31 -26.04 15.17
C VAL A 120 -11.37 -27.03 16.31
N GLU A 121 -12.58 -27.30 16.78
CA GLU A 121 -12.90 -28.62 17.31
C GLU A 121 -13.01 -29.57 16.10
N GLY A 122 -11.91 -30.26 15.76
CA GLY A 122 -11.90 -31.35 14.76
C GLY A 122 -10.89 -31.25 13.61
N ARG A 123 -10.75 -32.34 12.84
CA ARG A 123 -9.85 -32.43 11.68
C ARG A 123 -10.45 -31.72 10.46
N TYR A 124 -9.73 -30.78 9.88
CA TYR A 124 -10.12 -30.13 8.62
C TYR A 124 -9.28 -30.64 7.44
N ARG A 125 -9.95 -30.87 6.30
CA ARG A 125 -9.30 -31.04 4.99
C ARG A 125 -9.42 -29.73 4.23
N ILE A 126 -8.27 -29.10 3.97
CA ILE A 126 -8.20 -28.00 2.99
C ILE A 126 -8.37 -28.63 1.60
N TRP A 127 -9.59 -28.64 1.10
CA TRP A 127 -9.85 -28.95 -0.30
C TRP A 127 -9.51 -27.71 -1.13
N ASP A 128 -8.27 -27.62 -1.61
CA ASP A 128 -8.03 -26.77 -2.76
C ASP A 128 -8.76 -27.42 -3.95
N ALA A 129 -9.83 -26.78 -4.43
CA ALA A 129 -10.60 -27.24 -5.59
C ALA A 129 -9.83 -27.06 -6.91
N TYR A 130 -8.54 -27.39 -6.91
CA TYR A 130 -7.71 -27.58 -8.09
C TYR A 130 -7.48 -29.07 -8.30
N PRO A 131 -7.69 -29.59 -9.52
CA PRO A 131 -7.48 -31.00 -9.81
C PRO A 131 -5.99 -31.34 -9.63
N LYS A 132 -5.73 -32.22 -8.65
CA LYS A 132 -4.56 -33.09 -8.47
C LYS A 132 -3.22 -32.55 -9.02
N ARG A 133 -2.46 -31.87 -8.16
CA ARG A 133 -1.02 -32.14 -8.06
C ARG A 133 -0.74 -32.72 -6.68
N ILE A 134 -0.46 -34.02 -6.68
CA ILE A 134 -0.04 -34.78 -5.52
C ILE A 134 1.31 -34.19 -5.09
N PHE A 135 1.34 -33.40 -4.02
CA PHE A 135 2.58 -33.16 -3.30
C PHE A 135 2.91 -34.48 -2.58
N LYS A 136 3.79 -35.28 -3.18
CA LYS A 136 4.43 -36.39 -2.48
C LYS A 136 5.23 -35.78 -1.34
N GLY A 137 4.84 -36.12 -0.11
CA GLY A 137 5.49 -35.65 1.11
C GLY A 137 7.00 -35.89 1.04
N VAL A 138 7.75 -34.84 1.35
CA VAL A 138 9.16 -34.97 1.71
C VAL A 138 9.16 -35.63 3.09
N LYS A 139 9.65 -36.87 3.17
CA LYS A 139 9.98 -37.47 4.48
C LYS A 139 11.20 -36.71 5.03
N PRO A 140 11.19 -36.28 6.30
CA PRO A 140 12.41 -35.76 6.91
C PRO A 140 13.46 -36.88 6.95
N LYS A 141 14.71 -36.51 6.63
CA LYS A 141 15.90 -37.31 6.90
C LYS A 141 16.27 -37.18 8.37
#